data_AF-A0A372GIJ6-F1
#
_entry.id   AF-A0A372GIJ6-F1
#
_cell.length_a   1.000
_cell.length_b   1.000
_cell.length_c   1.000
_cell.angle_alpha   90.00
_cell.angle_beta   90.00
_cell.angle_gamma   90.00
#
_symmetry.space_group_name_H-M   'P 1'
#
loop_
_entity.id
_entity.type
_entity.pdbx_description
1 polymer ?
#
loop_
_entity_poly.entity_id
_entity_poly.type
_entity_poly.pdbx_seq_one_letter_code
_entity_poly.pdbx_strand_id
1 'polypeptide(L)'
;MVSPYVRRLKLATELRALREEHGILTEDLAKRLYYSRTKISRLETAAGRPDVAVVMSILDILGVTGEEWERIIRLAHEAAVKGWWDRYRQSMGPRQRLYADLEFGA
;
A
#
# COMPACT_ATOMS: atom_id res chain seq x y z
N MET A 1 8.53 4.28 -17.37
CA MET A 1 8.31 3.26 -16.31
C MET A 1 7.23 3.80 -15.37
N VAL A 2 6.22 3.02 -14.91
CA VAL A 2 5.22 3.55 -13.95
C VAL A 2 5.96 3.96 -12.65
N SER A 3 5.57 5.05 -12.01
CA SER A 3 6.30 5.58 -10.86
C SER A 3 6.00 4.79 -9.57
N PRO A 4 6.98 4.51 -8.68
CA PRO A 4 6.77 3.85 -7.38
C PRO A 4 5.63 4.43 -6.53
N TYR A 5 5.44 5.75 -6.52
CA TYR A 5 4.35 6.45 -5.84
C TYR A 5 2.98 6.08 -6.42
N VAL A 6 2.84 6.06 -7.75
CA VAL A 6 1.60 5.63 -8.42
C VAL A 6 1.26 4.19 -8.04
N ARG A 7 2.27 3.30 -7.97
CA ARG A 7 2.07 1.93 -7.51
C ARG A 7 1.61 1.83 -6.07
N ARG A 8 2.18 2.65 -5.17
CA ARG A 8 1.73 2.74 -3.77
C ARG A 8 0.28 3.19 -3.65
N LEU A 9 -0.13 4.18 -4.44
CA LEU A 9 -1.53 4.63 -4.49
C LEU A 9 -2.44 3.52 -4.99
N LYS A 10 -2.05 2.83 -6.06
CA LYS A 10 -2.83 1.70 -6.59
C LYS A 10 -3.00 0.60 -5.54
N LEU A 11 -1.92 0.18 -4.89
CA LEU A 11 -1.96 -0.82 -3.82
C LEU A 11 -2.88 -0.40 -2.67
N ALA A 12 -2.73 0.84 -2.21
CA ALA A 12 -3.53 1.39 -1.11
C ALA A 12 -5.03 1.35 -1.42
N THR A 13 -5.40 1.75 -2.64
CA THR A 13 -6.78 1.70 -3.12
C THR A 13 -7.31 0.26 -3.19
N GLU A 14 -6.53 -0.68 -3.75
CA GLU A 14 -6.97 -2.07 -3.85
C GLU A 14 -7.14 -2.74 -2.49
N LEU A 15 -6.21 -2.53 -1.55
CA LEU A 15 -6.33 -3.09 -0.20
C LEU A 15 -7.53 -2.53 0.56
N ARG A 16 -7.80 -1.23 0.38
CA ARG A 16 -8.98 -0.60 0.97
C ARG A 16 -10.27 -1.17 0.37
N ALA A 17 -10.32 -1.30 -0.96
CA ALA A 17 -11.48 -1.85 -1.67
C ALA A 17 -11.77 -3.29 -1.20
N LEU A 18 -10.75 -4.16 -1.18
CA LEU A 18 -10.90 -5.53 -0.67
C LEU A 18 -11.40 -5.56 0.77
N ARG A 19 -10.87 -4.72 1.65
CA ARG A 19 -11.36 -4.66 3.03
C ARG A 19 -12.84 -4.25 3.09
N GLU A 20 -13.23 -3.25 2.31
CA GLU A 20 -14.61 -2.73 2.26
C GLU A 20 -15.58 -3.76 1.67
N GLU A 21 -15.19 -4.50 0.63
CA GLU A 21 -15.96 -5.61 0.03
C GLU A 21 -16.23 -6.74 1.02
N HIS A 22 -15.28 -7.00 1.93
CA HIS A 22 -15.44 -7.98 3.01
C HIS A 22 -16.18 -7.41 4.24
N GLY A 23 -16.59 -6.14 4.21
CA GLY A 23 -17.33 -5.50 5.30
C GLY A 23 -16.54 -5.33 6.60
N ILE A 24 -15.21 -5.34 6.54
CA ILE A 24 -14.34 -5.26 7.73
C ILE A 24 -13.94 -3.80 7.98
N LEU A 25 -14.02 -3.32 9.22
CA LEU A 25 -13.49 -1.99 9.56
C LEU A 25 -11.96 -2.02 9.66
N THR A 26 -11.28 -0.91 9.34
CA THR A 26 -9.82 -0.80 9.46
C THR A 26 -9.32 -1.17 10.87
N GLU A 27 -10.09 -0.83 11.91
CA GLU A 27 -9.76 -1.17 13.30
C GLU A 27 -9.83 -2.68 13.56
N ASP A 28 -10.85 -3.36 13.03
CA ASP A 28 -11.02 -4.80 13.21
C ASP A 28 -9.96 -5.59 12.45
N LEU A 29 -9.61 -5.16 11.24
CA LEU A 29 -8.49 -5.73 10.49
C LEU A 29 -7.17 -5.56 11.27
N ALA A 30 -6.93 -4.38 11.84
CA ALA A 30 -5.75 -4.13 12.66
C ALA A 30 -5.69 -5.04 13.89
N LYS A 31 -6.82 -5.24 14.58
CA LYS A 31 -6.93 -6.16 15.73
C LYS A 31 -6.62 -7.61 15.35
N ARG A 32 -7.19 -8.11 14.25
CA ARG A 32 -6.95 -9.48 13.75
C ARG A 32 -5.49 -9.71 13.37
N LEU A 33 -4.79 -8.66 12.94
CA LEU A 33 -3.37 -8.70 12.60
C LEU A 33 -2.42 -8.40 13.76
N TYR A 34 -2.94 -8.09 14.95
CA TYR A 34 -2.14 -7.60 16.09
C TYR A 34 -1.30 -6.36 15.76
N TYR A 35 -1.81 -5.48 14.89
CA TYR A 35 -1.20 -4.21 14.52
C TYR A 35 -2.01 -3.01 15.04
N SER A 36 -1.38 -1.83 15.06
CA SER A 36 -2.10 -0.60 15.33
C SER A 36 -2.98 -0.21 14.15
N ARG A 37 -4.13 0.42 14.42
CA ARG A 37 -5.00 1.01 13.39
C ARG A 37 -4.23 1.95 12.47
N THR A 38 -3.30 2.74 13.03
CA THR A 38 -2.44 3.64 12.25
C THR A 38 -1.57 2.90 11.24
N LYS A 39 -1.04 1.71 11.57
CA LYS A 39 -0.24 0.92 10.64
C LYS A 39 -1.06 0.49 9.42
N ILE A 40 -2.28 -0.03 9.63
CA ILE A 40 -3.18 -0.43 8.54
C ILE A 40 -3.66 0.79 7.74
N SER A 41 -4.07 1.85 8.42
CA SER A 41 -4.51 3.09 7.76
C SER A 41 -3.42 3.68 6.86
N ARG A 42 -2.14 3.63 7.27
CA ARG A 42 -1.04 4.12 6.44
C ARG A 42 -0.84 3.30 5.18
N LEU A 43 -1.10 1.99 5.24
CA LEU A 43 -1.05 1.12 4.06
C LEU A 43 -2.21 1.46 3.10
N GLU A 44 -3.43 1.62 3.62
CA GLU A 44 -4.64 1.99 2.85
C GLU A 44 -4.64 3.42 2.30
N THR A 45 -3.68 4.26 2.68
CA THR A 45 -3.59 5.67 2.24
C THR A 45 -2.28 6.00 1.52
N ALA A 46 -1.49 4.97 1.15
CA ALA A 46 -0.15 5.14 0.58
C ALA A 46 0.76 6.04 1.44
N ALA A 47 0.51 6.04 2.76
CA ALA A 47 1.21 6.85 3.72
C ALA A 47 2.52 6.16 4.21
N GLY A 48 3.22 5.49 3.30
CA GLY A 48 4.54 4.92 3.52
C GLY A 48 4.93 3.99 2.38
N ARG A 49 6.10 3.38 2.50
CA ARG A 49 6.41 2.17 1.74
C ARG A 49 5.58 1.02 2.35
N PRO A 50 4.93 0.18 1.52
CA PRO A 50 4.25 -0.99 2.03
C PRO A 50 5.27 -1.99 2.57
N ASP A 51 4.88 -2.66 3.64
CA ASP A 51 5.55 -3.87 4.11
C ASP A 51 4.84 -5.05 3.47
N VAL A 52 5.54 -5.79 2.60
CA VAL A 52 4.94 -6.88 1.81
C VAL A 52 4.42 -7.99 2.73
N ALA A 53 5.09 -8.28 3.85
CA ALA A 53 4.62 -9.29 4.79
C ALA A 53 3.27 -8.90 5.42
N VAL A 54 3.08 -7.60 5.70
CA VAL A 54 1.80 -7.09 6.20
C VAL A 54 0.71 -7.20 5.15
N VAL A 55 1.05 -6.96 3.87
CA VAL A 55 0.10 -7.15 2.75
C VAL A 55 -0.33 -8.62 2.66
N MET A 56 0.63 -9.56 2.72
CA MET A 56 0.32 -11.00 2.72
C MET A 56 -0.67 -11.36 3.84
N SER A 57 -0.38 -10.94 5.07
CA SER A 57 -1.27 -11.22 6.21
C SER A 57 -2.68 -10.62 6.05
N ILE A 58 -2.81 -9.45 5.40
CA ILE A 58 -4.13 -8.87 5.09
C ILE A 58 -4.88 -9.78 4.11
N LEU A 59 -4.23 -10.21 3.02
CA LEU A 59 -4.84 -11.09 2.03
C LEU A 59 -5.26 -12.42 2.65
N ASP A 60 -4.45 -12.98 3.54
CA ASP A 60 -4.77 -14.21 4.27
C ASP A 60 -6.02 -14.05 5.14
N ILE A 61 -6.15 -12.93 5.87
CA ILE A 61 -7.35 -12.65 6.70
C ILE A 61 -8.60 -12.43 5.85
N LEU A 62 -8.43 -11.80 4.69
CA LEU A 62 -9.53 -11.60 3.74
C LEU A 62 -9.83 -12.86 2.92
N GLY A 63 -9.02 -13.92 3.02
CA GLY A 63 -9.21 -15.15 2.26
C GLY A 63 -8.97 -14.98 0.75
N VAL A 64 -8.23 -13.95 0.35
CA VAL A 64 -7.86 -13.73 -1.05
C VAL A 64 -6.81 -14.78 -1.44
N THR A 65 -7.03 -15.48 -2.55
CA THR A 65 -6.16 -16.58 -3.01
C THR A 65 -5.99 -16.56 -4.53
N GLY A 66 -5.17 -17.47 -5.06
CA GLY A 66 -4.99 -17.67 -6.50
C GLY A 66 -4.39 -16.45 -7.22
N GLU A 67 -4.85 -16.21 -8.45
CA GLU A 67 -4.29 -15.16 -9.32
C GLU A 67 -4.41 -13.76 -8.72
N GLU A 68 -5.48 -13.49 -7.97
CA GLU A 68 -5.67 -12.19 -7.34
C GLU A 68 -4.63 -11.94 -6.23
N TRP A 69 -4.35 -12.96 -5.42
CA TRP A 69 -3.30 -12.88 -4.40
C TRP A 69 -1.95 -12.59 -5.04
N GLU A 70 -1.58 -13.34 -6.09
CA GLU A 70 -0.31 -13.15 -6.80
C GLU A 70 -0.19 -11.76 -7.42
N ARG A 71 -1.27 -11.26 -8.01
CA ARG A 71 -1.35 -9.92 -8.62
C ARG A 71 -1.10 -8.83 -7.58
N ILE A 72 -1.72 -8.93 -6.40
CA ILE A 72 -1.57 -7.92 -5.35
C ILE A 72 -0.18 -7.98 -4.71
N ILE A 73 0.36 -9.18 -4.49
CA ILE A 73 1.72 -9.32 -3.96
C ILE A 73 2.77 -8.77 -4.93
N ARG A 74 2.61 -9.01 -6.24
CA ARG A 74 3.46 -8.39 -7.26
C ARG A 74 3.40 -6.86 -7.18
N LEU A 75 2.19 -6.30 -7.11
CA LEU A 75 1.99 -4.86 -6.95
C LEU A 75 2.65 -4.33 -5.66
N ALA A 76 2.57 -5.08 -4.57
CA ALA A 76 3.18 -4.72 -3.29
C ALA A 76 4.72 -4.67 -3.38
N HIS A 77 5.34 -5.65 -4.04
CA HIS A 77 6.79 -5.63 -4.30
C HIS A 77 7.20 -4.42 -5.12
N GLU A 78 6.49 -4.12 -6.21
CA GLU A 78 6.80 -2.97 -7.04
C GLU A 78 6.58 -1.62 -6.31
N ALA A 79 5.57 -1.54 -5.43
CA ALA A 79 5.28 -0.38 -4.60
C ALA A 79 6.28 -0.18 -3.44
N ALA A 80 6.95 -1.25 -3.02
CA ALA A 80 7.96 -1.23 -1.97
C ALA A 80 9.32 -0.72 -2.45
N VAL A 81 9.54 -0.54 -3.76
CA VAL A 81 10.79 0.00 -4.32
C VAL A 81 11.12 1.37 -3.71
N LYS A 82 12.39 1.54 -3.33
CA LYS A 82 12.91 2.75 -2.67
C LYS A 82 13.10 3.86 -3.71
N GLY A 83 12.45 5.01 -3.50
CA GLY A 83 12.70 6.25 -4.23
C GLY A 83 13.66 7.17 -3.47
N TRP A 84 14.48 7.96 -4.16
CA TRP A 84 15.41 8.91 -3.51
C TRP A 84 14.68 9.99 -2.68
N TRP A 85 13.45 10.34 -3.08
CA TRP A 85 12.59 11.31 -2.40
C TRP A 85 11.87 10.75 -1.16
N ASP A 86 11.98 9.45 -0.87
CA ASP A 86 11.33 8.80 0.28
C ASP A 86 11.71 9.50 1.62
N ARG A 87 12.92 10.07 1.69
CA ARG A 87 13.43 10.84 2.84
C ARG A 87 12.71 12.18 3.08
N TYR A 88 12.03 12.73 2.08
CA TYR A 88 11.32 14.01 2.15
C TYR A 88 9.80 13.85 2.17
N ARG A 89 9.29 12.62 2.35
CA ARG A 89 7.85 12.34 2.23
C ARG A 89 6.96 13.11 3.22
N GLN A 90 7.50 13.46 4.39
CA GLN A 90 6.73 14.12 5.45
C GLN A 90 6.58 15.63 5.22
N SER A 91 7.44 16.21 4.36
CA SER A 91 7.45 17.62 4.02
C SER A 91 6.84 17.92 2.64
N MET A 92 6.34 16.90 1.93
CA MET A 92 5.82 17.03 0.56
C MET A 92 4.35 16.60 0.45
N GLY A 93 3.54 17.46 -0.17
CA GLY A 93 2.15 17.16 -0.51
C GLY A 93 2.02 16.04 -1.56
N PRO A 94 0.83 15.43 -1.73
CA PRO A 94 0.60 14.35 -2.69
C PRO A 94 1.02 14.67 -4.15
N ARG A 95 0.75 15.89 -4.63
CA ARG A 95 1.13 16.33 -5.99
C ARG A 95 2.65 16.49 -6.15
N GLN A 96 3.32 17.04 -5.15
CA GLN A 96 4.78 17.22 -5.16
C GLN A 96 5.51 15.88 -5.16
N ARG A 97 5.01 14.89 -4.40
CA ARG A 97 5.56 13.52 -4.40
C ARG A 97 5.39 12.83 -5.75
N LEU A 98 4.23 13.00 -6.40
CA LEU A 98 4.01 12.45 -7.74
C LEU A 98 4.98 13.05 -8.75
N TYR A 99 5.14 14.37 -8.75
CA TYR A 99 6.04 15.06 -9.67
C TYR A 99 7.50 14.60 -9.50
N ALA A 100 8.01 14.62 -8.26
CA ALA A 100 9.38 14.18 -7.96
C ALA A 100 9.69 12.72 -8.34
N ASP A 101 8.66 11.85 -8.32
CA ASP A 101 8.80 10.44 -8.67
C ASP A 101 8.68 10.19 -10.19
N LEU A 102 7.93 11.03 -10.91
CA LEU A 102 7.85 10.99 -12.38
C LEU A 102 9.13 11.51 -13.02
N GLU A 103 9.70 12.60 -12.51
CA GLU A 103 11.00 13.15 -12.94
C GLU A 103 12.17 12.18 -12.67
N PHE A 104 12.01 11.20 -11.77
CA PHE A 104 13.00 10.16 -11.51
C PHE A 104 12.90 8.96 -12.47
N GLY A 105 11.72 8.70 -13.02
CA GLY A 105 11.45 7.57 -13.91
C GLY A 105 11.59 7.88 -15.41
N ALA A 106 12.02 9.11 -15.73
CA ALA A 106 12.40 9.63 -17.03
C ALA A 106 13.93 9.66 -17.16
#